data_AF-A0A1Y4DX24-F1
#
_entry.id   AF-A0A1Y4DX24-F1
#
_cell.length_a   1.000
_cell.length_b   1.000
_cell.length_c   1.000
_cell.angle_alpha   90.00
_cell.angle_beta   90.00
_cell.angle_gamma   90.00
#
_symmetry.space_group_name_H-M   'P 1'
#
loop_
_entity.id
_entity.type
_entity.pdbx_description
1 polymer ?
#
loop_
_entity_poly.entity_id
_entity_poly.type
_entity_poly.pdbx_seq_one_letter_code
_entity_poly.pdbx_strand_id
1 'polypeptide(L)'
;MPVAIRWRKRPDMVEWMTAFIPGHSEAEIRAGFKDRFGIELTRPQIKNFKAVRGVRSGTVGGRFQKGHAPSNKGRRIEDFMTPEAIERTRDTRFKAGQLPHNAARLPIGCERVTRDGYIEVKVAHRPSRTRQAHDNWVPKHRLVWERAHGRPQPKGTKIIFCDHDLRNFDPANLLLVTNAEAGVMNRMGQEWSDRETAEAVLALARLKMAASSVRKRPRACAVCGETFKPEFERQRTCRACLDKGLRSPTASRRGKGAVPDADGAR
;
A
#
# COMPACT_ATOMS: atom_id res chain seq x y z
N MET A 1 45.63 4.35 36.73
CA MET A 1 45.01 3.04 37.00
C MET A 1 43.51 3.23 37.22
N PRO A 2 42.63 2.46 36.58
CA PRO A 2 41.19 2.59 36.81
C PRO A 2 40.84 2.19 38.25
N VAL A 3 40.16 3.08 38.98
CA VAL A 3 39.77 2.84 40.37
C VAL A 3 38.68 1.79 40.41
N ALA A 4 38.94 0.66 41.07
CA ALA A 4 37.96 -0.41 41.23
C ALA A 4 36.93 -0.04 42.31
N ILE A 5 35.70 0.28 41.89
CA ILE A 5 34.61 0.63 42.81
C ILE A 5 33.84 -0.62 43.23
N ARG A 6 33.83 -0.91 44.53
CA ARG A 6 32.95 -1.93 45.12
C ARG A 6 31.57 -1.32 45.40
N TRP A 7 30.71 -1.31 44.39
CA TRP A 7 29.39 -0.66 44.46
C TRP A 7 28.52 -1.08 45.66
N ARG A 8 28.63 -2.32 46.16
CA ARG A 8 27.89 -2.79 47.35
C ARG A 8 28.26 -2.04 48.64
N LYS A 9 29.47 -1.50 48.72
CA LYS A 9 29.98 -0.77 49.89
C LYS A 9 29.75 0.75 49.81
N ARG A 10 29.14 1.24 48.73
CA ARG A 10 28.97 2.66 48.42
C ARG A 10 27.53 2.94 47.98
N PRO A 11 26.55 2.84 48.89
CA PRO A 11 25.15 3.06 48.57
C PRO A 11 24.89 4.51 48.08
N ASP A 12 25.65 5.48 48.61
CA ASP A 12 25.68 6.89 48.19
C ASP A 12 25.91 7.06 46.68
N MET A 13 26.90 6.35 46.14
CA MET A 13 27.24 6.39 44.72
C MET A 13 26.21 5.66 43.85
N VAL A 14 25.63 4.57 44.38
CA VAL A 14 24.62 3.77 43.68
C VAL A 14 23.33 4.57 43.51
N GLU A 15 22.89 5.24 44.57
CA GLU A 15 21.69 6.07 44.56
C GLU A 15 21.82 7.22 43.57
N TRP A 16 22.94 7.96 43.63
CA TRP A 16 23.21 9.03 42.69
C TRP A 16 23.27 8.54 41.24
N MET A 17 23.98 7.45 40.98
CA MET A 17 24.06 6.87 39.62
C MET A 17 22.68 6.45 39.10
N THR A 18 21.86 5.83 39.94
CA THR A 18 20.51 5.37 39.54
C THR A 18 19.60 6.54 39.17
N ALA A 19 19.71 7.65 39.90
CA ALA A 19 18.96 8.87 39.63
C ALA A 19 19.51 9.68 38.45
N PHE A 20 20.84 9.73 38.27
CA PHE A 20 21.49 10.57 37.27
C PHE A 20 21.59 9.93 35.88
N ILE A 21 21.64 8.60 35.78
CA ILE A 21 21.78 7.91 34.49
C ILE A 21 20.64 8.18 33.49
N PRO A 22 19.35 8.19 33.89
CA PRO A 22 18.25 8.52 32.99
C PRO A 22 18.44 9.92 32.35
N GLY A 23 18.31 10.01 31.03
CA GLY A 23 18.46 11.25 30.25
C GLY A 23 19.88 11.58 29.82
N HIS A 24 20.91 10.99 30.44
CA HIS A 24 22.31 11.39 30.22
C HIS A 24 23.09 10.38 29.36
N SER A 25 23.89 10.90 28.43
CA SER A 25 24.86 10.13 27.64
C SER A 25 25.98 9.56 28.51
N GLU A 26 26.72 8.57 28.00
CA GLU A 26 27.85 7.99 28.74
C GLU A 26 28.96 9.01 29.06
N ALA A 27 29.13 10.02 28.21
CA ALA A 27 30.10 11.09 28.43
C ALA A 27 29.67 12.00 29.60
N GLU A 28 28.38 12.37 29.65
CA GLU A 28 27.80 13.20 30.71
C GLU A 28 27.79 12.46 32.05
N ILE A 29 27.45 11.17 32.07
CA ILE A 29 27.50 10.32 33.27
C ILE A 29 28.93 10.28 33.83
N ARG A 30 29.92 10.11 32.97
CA ARG A 30 31.33 10.07 33.38
C ARG A 30 31.79 11.41 33.94
N ALA A 31 31.43 12.52 33.30
CA ALA A 31 31.77 13.87 33.76
C ALA A 31 31.11 14.19 35.11
N GLY A 32 29.80 13.96 35.24
CA GLY A 32 29.06 14.21 36.47
C GLY A 32 29.53 13.35 37.65
N PHE A 33 29.90 12.09 37.41
CA PHE A 33 30.41 11.23 38.49
C PHE A 33 31.80 11.68 38.96
N LYS A 34 32.65 12.15 38.04
CA LYS A 34 33.97 12.72 38.37
C LYS A 34 33.83 14.01 39.18
N ASP A 35 32.92 14.89 38.78
CA ASP A 35 32.66 16.14 39.50
C ASP A 35 32.18 15.89 40.92
N ARG A 36 31.19 15.01 41.10
CA ARG A 36 30.58 14.76 42.41
C ARG A 36 31.44 13.97 43.38
N PHE A 37 32.18 12.97 42.88
CA PHE A 37 32.88 12.01 43.74
C PHE A 37 34.40 12.02 43.56
N GLY A 38 34.94 12.86 42.67
CA GLY A 38 36.37 12.92 42.35
C GLY A 38 36.92 11.67 41.65
N ILE A 39 36.07 10.71 41.27
CA ILE A 39 36.47 9.43 40.70
C ILE A 39 36.11 9.39 39.22
N GLU A 40 37.08 9.06 38.39
CA GLU A 40 36.86 8.95 36.95
C GLU A 40 36.42 7.54 36.57
N LEU A 41 35.16 7.39 36.15
CA LEU A 41 34.63 6.12 35.67
C LEU A 41 35.10 5.82 34.24
N THR A 42 35.34 4.54 33.98
CA THR A 42 35.56 4.03 32.63
C THR A 42 34.25 3.63 31.95
N ARG A 43 34.20 3.62 30.61
CA ARG A 43 33.03 3.17 29.85
C ARG A 43 32.54 1.76 30.26
N PRO A 44 33.42 0.75 30.47
CA PRO A 44 33.00 -0.57 30.94
C PRO A 44 32.36 -0.55 32.32
N GLN A 45 32.82 0.30 33.24
CA GLN A 45 32.23 0.40 34.59
C GLN A 45 30.80 0.96 34.54
N ILE A 46 30.56 1.99 33.72
CA ILE A 46 29.22 2.56 33.51
C ILE A 46 28.31 1.52 32.84
N LYS A 47 28.79 0.84 31.79
CA LYS A 47 28.05 -0.23 31.10
C LYS A 47 27.67 -1.37 32.05
N ASN A 48 28.62 -1.86 32.84
CA ASN A 48 28.39 -2.95 33.79
C ASN A 48 27.43 -2.51 34.91
N PHE A 49 27.56 -1.29 35.42
CA PHE A 49 26.63 -0.75 36.41
C PHE A 49 25.19 -0.73 35.89
N LYS A 50 24.98 -0.20 34.68
CA LYS A 50 23.67 -0.17 34.00
C LYS A 50 23.10 -1.58 33.82
N ALA A 51 23.92 -2.52 33.36
CA ALA A 51 23.51 -3.90 33.10
C ALA A 51 23.09 -4.65 34.37
N VAL A 52 23.89 -4.58 35.44
CA VAL A 52 23.63 -5.31 36.71
C VAL A 52 22.41 -4.75 37.44
N ARG A 53 22.16 -3.45 37.36
CA ARG A 53 21.07 -2.77 38.10
C ARG A 53 19.86 -2.43 37.24
N GLY A 54 19.85 -2.83 35.97
CA GLY A 54 18.74 -2.57 35.04
C GLY A 54 18.49 -1.08 34.76
N VAL A 55 19.45 -0.19 35.04
CA VAL A 55 19.27 1.26 34.86
C VAL A 55 19.47 1.61 33.38
N ARG A 56 18.41 2.13 32.74
CA ARG A 56 18.44 2.55 31.33
C ARG A 56 18.64 4.05 31.25
N SER A 57 19.62 4.51 30.46
CA SER A 57 19.82 5.95 30.25
C SER A 57 18.74 6.59 29.38
N GLY A 58 17.96 5.81 28.62
CA GLY A 58 16.94 6.34 27.69
C GLY A 58 17.52 7.14 26.51
N THR A 59 18.81 7.48 26.53
CA THR A 59 19.53 8.11 25.42
C THR A 59 19.62 7.15 24.25
N VAL A 60 19.06 7.54 23.12
CA VAL A 60 19.05 6.76 21.88
C VAL A 60 20.37 6.97 21.14
N GLY A 61 21.48 6.54 21.74
CA GLY A 61 22.79 6.59 21.11
C GLY A 61 22.82 5.80 19.81
N GLY A 62 23.44 6.34 18.77
CA GLY A 62 23.67 5.66 17.49
C GLY A 62 22.55 5.81 16.43
N ARG A 63 21.50 6.59 16.70
CA ARG A 63 20.54 6.98 15.65
C ARG A 63 20.88 8.36 15.10
N PHE A 64 20.80 8.50 13.77
CA PHE A 64 20.82 9.81 13.13
C PHE A 64 19.60 10.62 13.58
N GLN A 65 19.82 11.87 13.98
CA GLN A 65 18.73 12.76 14.38
C GLN A 65 17.80 13.04 13.20
N LYS A 66 16.52 13.31 13.49
CA LYS A 66 15.56 13.67 12.44
C LYS A 66 16.06 14.93 11.71
N GLY A 67 16.22 14.83 10.39
CA GLY A 67 16.78 15.92 9.57
C GLY A 67 18.30 15.83 9.33
N HIS A 68 18.98 14.81 9.87
CA HIS A 68 20.40 14.58 9.59
C HIS A 68 20.63 14.35 8.09
N ALA A 69 21.29 15.30 7.44
CA ALA A 69 21.76 15.16 6.07
C ALA A 69 23.11 14.41 6.07
N PRO A 70 23.24 13.30 5.32
CA PRO A 70 24.53 12.66 5.13
C PRO A 70 25.56 13.62 4.51
N SER A 71 26.82 13.50 4.91
CA SER A 71 27.92 14.37 4.45
C SER A 71 28.16 14.33 2.94
N ASN A 72 27.77 13.25 2.28
CA ASN A 72 27.91 13.02 0.84
C ASN A 72 26.65 13.40 0.02
N LYS A 73 25.59 13.91 0.67
CA LYS A 73 24.34 14.24 -0.04
C LYS A 73 24.58 15.33 -1.08
N GLY A 74 24.32 15.02 -2.34
CA GLY A 74 24.44 15.96 -3.47
C GLY A 74 25.86 16.14 -4.02
N ARG A 75 26.86 15.46 -3.44
CA ARG A 75 28.23 15.46 -3.94
C ARG A 75 28.45 14.37 -4.97
N ARG A 76 29.30 14.62 -5.97
CA ARG A 76 29.75 13.56 -6.89
C ARG A 76 30.71 12.65 -6.15
N ILE A 77 30.88 11.42 -6.64
CA ILE A 77 31.76 10.43 -6.02
C ILE A 77 33.21 10.93 -5.91
N GLU A 78 33.63 11.71 -6.91
CA GLU A 78 34.94 12.36 -7.00
C GLU A 78 35.18 13.38 -5.87
N ASP A 79 34.13 14.01 -5.34
CA ASP A 79 34.24 15.10 -4.35
C ASP A 79 34.44 14.59 -2.91
N PHE A 80 34.16 13.31 -2.64
CA PHE A 80 34.21 12.75 -1.28
C PHE A 80 35.04 11.46 -1.15
N MET A 81 35.52 10.90 -2.25
CA MET A 81 36.28 9.65 -2.27
C MET A 81 37.59 9.83 -3.06
N THR A 82 38.69 9.25 -2.56
CA THR A 82 39.99 9.31 -3.27
C THR A 82 39.97 8.45 -4.54
N PRO A 83 40.81 8.75 -5.55
CA PRO A 83 40.89 7.96 -6.77
C PRO A 83 41.16 6.46 -6.52
N GLU A 84 42.01 6.12 -5.54
CA GLU A 84 42.33 4.74 -5.19
C GLU A 84 41.12 4.01 -4.58
N ALA A 85 40.33 4.71 -3.76
CA ALA A 85 39.10 4.18 -3.20
C ALA A 85 37.99 4.02 -4.26
N ILE A 86 37.96 4.91 -5.26
CA ILE A 86 37.06 4.78 -6.41
C ILE A 86 37.39 3.49 -7.19
N GLU A 87 38.66 3.24 -7.48
CA GLU A 87 39.05 2.04 -8.25
C GLU A 87 38.78 0.76 -7.46
N ARG A 88 39.15 0.71 -6.17
CA ARG A 88 38.85 -0.45 -5.30
C ARG A 88 37.38 -0.81 -5.22
N THR A 89 36.49 0.18 -5.28
CA THR A 89 35.05 -0.06 -5.16
C THR A 89 34.37 -0.37 -6.49
N ARG A 90 35.07 -0.18 -7.62
CA ARG A 90 34.53 -0.32 -8.98
C ARG A 90 33.86 -1.68 -9.23
N ASP A 91 34.46 -2.75 -8.75
CA ASP A 91 33.96 -4.12 -8.96
C ASP A 91 32.67 -4.42 -8.20
N THR A 92 32.45 -3.73 -7.08
CA THR A 92 31.25 -3.91 -6.23
C THR A 92 30.08 -3.04 -6.65
N ARG A 93 30.27 -2.13 -7.61
CA ARG A 93 29.21 -1.23 -8.09
C ARG A 93 28.23 -1.98 -8.97
N PHE A 94 26.95 -1.74 -8.75
CA PHE A 94 25.91 -2.24 -9.63
C PHE A 94 26.10 -1.67 -11.04
N LYS A 95 26.23 -2.55 -12.03
CA LYS A 95 26.28 -2.15 -13.44
C LYS A 95 24.86 -2.03 -13.99
N ALA A 96 24.63 -1.07 -14.88
CA ALA A 96 23.35 -1.00 -15.59
C ALA A 96 23.08 -2.34 -16.30
N GLY A 97 21.89 -2.92 -16.08
CA GLY A 97 21.52 -4.20 -16.67
C GLY A 97 21.99 -5.45 -15.89
N GLN A 98 22.80 -5.32 -14.83
CA GLN A 98 23.27 -6.47 -14.03
C GLN A 98 22.12 -7.19 -13.32
N LEU A 99 21.84 -8.43 -13.72
CA LEU A 99 20.80 -9.24 -13.11
C LEU A 99 21.18 -9.60 -11.66
N PRO A 100 20.22 -9.60 -10.72
CA PRO A 100 20.46 -10.11 -9.38
C PRO A 100 20.98 -11.57 -9.43
N HIS A 101 21.88 -11.95 -8.52
CA HIS A 101 22.45 -13.30 -8.45
C HIS A 101 21.38 -14.42 -8.36
N ASN A 102 20.26 -14.11 -7.73
CA ASN A 102 19.09 -14.97 -7.58
C ASN A 102 18.20 -15.04 -8.83
N ALA A 103 18.44 -14.23 -9.87
CA ALA A 103 17.70 -14.29 -11.12
C ALA A 103 17.90 -15.62 -11.87
N ALA A 104 19.06 -16.26 -11.71
CA ALA A 104 19.37 -17.57 -12.30
C ALA A 104 18.51 -18.70 -11.73
N ARG A 105 18.08 -18.61 -10.46
CA ARG A 105 17.20 -19.60 -9.82
C ARG A 105 15.77 -19.59 -10.35
N LEU A 106 15.38 -18.52 -11.03
CA LEU A 106 14.05 -18.33 -11.62
C LEU A 106 14.22 -18.03 -13.10
N PRO A 107 14.52 -19.04 -13.93
CA PRO A 107 14.64 -18.86 -15.38
C PRO A 107 13.31 -18.39 -15.99
N ILE A 108 13.36 -17.83 -17.21
CA ILE A 108 12.14 -17.57 -17.98
C ILE A 108 11.41 -18.90 -18.18
N GLY A 109 10.09 -18.90 -17.98
CA GLY A 109 9.26 -20.10 -18.01
C GLY A 109 9.02 -20.77 -16.64
N CYS A 110 9.72 -20.35 -15.57
CA CYS A 110 9.43 -20.89 -14.25
C CYS A 110 8.03 -20.49 -13.77
N GLU A 111 7.38 -21.43 -13.07
CA GLU A 111 6.06 -21.24 -12.47
C GLU A 111 6.21 -20.91 -10.98
N ARG A 112 5.36 -20.00 -10.49
CA ARG A 112 5.20 -19.75 -9.06
C ARG A 112 3.73 -19.69 -8.68
N VAL A 113 3.42 -20.11 -7.46
CA VAL A 113 2.10 -19.94 -6.87
C VAL A 113 2.11 -18.64 -6.06
N THR A 114 1.21 -17.72 -6.40
CA THR A 114 0.99 -16.48 -5.67
C THR A 114 0.25 -16.77 -4.35
N ARG A 115 0.33 -15.87 -3.36
CA ARG A 115 -0.42 -15.97 -2.09
C ARG A 115 -1.91 -16.23 -2.31
N ASP A 116 -2.48 -15.69 -3.37
CA ASP A 116 -3.90 -15.78 -3.70
C ASP A 116 -4.23 -17.08 -4.50
N GLY A 117 -3.30 -18.02 -4.63
CA GLY A 117 -3.51 -19.35 -5.23
C GLY A 117 -3.30 -19.45 -6.74
N TYR A 118 -3.14 -18.32 -7.44
CA TYR A 118 -2.89 -18.29 -8.89
C TYR A 118 -1.47 -18.74 -9.26
N ILE A 119 -1.34 -19.43 -10.40
CA ILE A 119 -0.04 -19.75 -11.01
C ILE A 119 0.36 -18.64 -11.98
N GLU A 120 1.57 -18.12 -11.79
CA GLU A 120 2.21 -17.14 -12.69
C GLU A 120 3.44 -17.75 -13.35
N VAL A 121 3.63 -17.42 -14.63
CA VAL A 121 4.80 -17.80 -15.42
C VAL A 121 5.70 -16.58 -15.61
N LYS A 122 6.99 -16.76 -15.38
CA LYS A 122 7.97 -15.71 -15.65
C LYS A 122 8.20 -15.55 -17.14
N VAL A 123 7.79 -14.42 -17.73
CA VAL A 123 7.94 -14.13 -19.16
C VAL A 123 9.17 -13.27 -19.47
N ALA A 124 9.68 -12.52 -18.50
CA ALA A 124 10.84 -11.67 -18.67
C ALA A 124 11.74 -11.64 -17.43
N HIS A 125 13.03 -11.40 -17.61
CA HIS A 125 13.97 -11.26 -16.48
C HIS A 125 13.77 -9.95 -15.71
N ARG A 126 13.30 -8.90 -16.38
CA ARG A 126 13.04 -7.58 -15.81
C ARG A 126 11.67 -7.08 -16.25
N PRO A 127 10.99 -6.28 -15.42
CA PRO A 127 9.80 -5.58 -15.85
C PRO A 127 10.15 -4.50 -16.89
N SER A 128 9.20 -4.16 -17.77
CA SER A 128 9.43 -3.15 -18.82
C SER A 128 9.64 -1.73 -18.28
N ARG A 129 9.13 -1.43 -17.07
CA ARG A 129 9.28 -0.13 -16.42
C ARG A 129 9.84 -0.26 -15.01
N THR A 130 10.71 0.68 -14.66
CA THR A 130 11.60 0.65 -13.48
C THR A 130 10.92 0.76 -12.11
N ARG A 131 9.66 1.21 -12.03
CA ARG A 131 9.06 1.56 -10.72
C ARG A 131 7.75 0.88 -10.36
N GLN A 132 6.95 0.39 -11.33
CA GLN A 132 5.59 -0.09 -11.07
C GLN A 132 5.08 -1.15 -12.06
N ALA A 133 5.89 -1.60 -13.01
CA ALA A 133 5.47 -2.65 -13.91
C ALA A 133 5.75 -4.02 -13.28
N HIS A 134 4.72 -4.86 -13.21
CA HIS A 134 4.81 -6.28 -12.83
C HIS A 134 4.51 -7.18 -14.03
N ASP A 135 5.00 -6.78 -15.21
CA ASP A 135 4.76 -7.47 -16.48
C ASP A 135 5.79 -8.58 -16.77
N ASN A 136 6.75 -8.77 -15.87
CA ASN A 136 7.70 -9.87 -15.93
C ASN A 136 7.11 -11.22 -15.50
N TRP A 137 5.99 -11.20 -14.77
CA TRP A 137 5.21 -12.37 -14.38
C TRP A 137 3.80 -12.23 -14.95
N VAL A 138 3.37 -13.25 -15.69
CA VAL A 138 2.04 -13.26 -16.31
C VAL A 138 1.26 -14.46 -15.78
N PRO A 139 -0.03 -14.30 -15.40
CA PRO A 139 -0.83 -15.42 -14.98
C PRO A 139 -0.92 -16.50 -16.06
N LYS A 140 -0.75 -17.77 -15.67
CA LYS A 140 -0.71 -18.91 -16.59
C LYS A 140 -2.00 -19.06 -17.40
N HIS A 141 -3.15 -18.88 -16.76
CA HIS A 141 -4.46 -18.93 -17.42
C HIS A 141 -4.58 -17.90 -18.55
N ARG A 142 -3.92 -16.75 -18.43
CA ARG A 142 -3.90 -15.73 -19.50
C ARG A 142 -3.12 -16.23 -20.70
N LEU A 143 -1.92 -16.77 -20.49
CA LEU A 143 -1.09 -17.31 -21.58
C LEU A 143 -1.79 -18.46 -22.31
N VAL A 144 -2.46 -19.34 -21.56
CA VAL A 144 -3.19 -20.47 -22.15
C VAL A 144 -4.40 -19.99 -22.95
N TRP A 145 -5.15 -19.02 -22.43
CA TRP A 145 -6.26 -18.41 -23.16
C TRP A 145 -5.80 -17.69 -24.44
N GLU A 146 -4.72 -16.90 -24.36
CA GLU A 146 -4.15 -16.17 -25.51
C GLU A 146 -3.65 -17.16 -26.58
N ARG A 147 -3.02 -18.28 -26.18
CA ARG A 147 -2.59 -19.34 -27.10
C ARG A 147 -3.77 -20.05 -27.77
N ALA A 148 -4.83 -20.35 -27.03
CA ALA A 148 -6.00 -21.06 -27.56
C ALA A 148 -6.84 -20.21 -28.52
N HIS A 149 -6.96 -18.90 -28.26
CA HIS A 149 -7.77 -17.99 -29.07
C HIS A 149 -6.95 -17.22 -30.13
N GLY A 150 -5.62 -17.36 -30.14
CA GLY A 150 -4.72 -16.71 -31.09
C GLY A 150 -4.68 -15.19 -31.01
N ARG A 151 -5.14 -14.59 -29.89
CA ARG A 151 -5.22 -13.13 -29.72
C ARG A 151 -4.86 -12.69 -28.31
N PRO A 152 -4.26 -11.50 -28.14
CA PRO A 152 -3.96 -10.97 -26.82
C PRO A 152 -5.24 -10.62 -26.07
N GLN A 153 -5.20 -10.73 -24.75
CA GLN A 153 -6.31 -10.34 -23.89
C GLN A 153 -6.65 -8.84 -24.08
N PRO A 154 -7.90 -8.47 -24.43
CA PRO A 154 -8.29 -7.08 -24.60
C PRO A 154 -8.20 -6.27 -23.29
N LYS A 155 -7.91 -4.97 -23.39
CA LYS A 155 -7.87 -4.08 -22.22
C LYS A 155 -9.24 -4.03 -21.53
N GLY A 156 -9.24 -4.08 -20.19
CA GLY A 156 -10.48 -4.01 -19.40
C GLY A 156 -11.27 -5.32 -19.30
N THR A 157 -10.66 -6.44 -19.71
CA THR A 157 -11.22 -7.79 -19.55
C THR A 157 -10.45 -8.56 -18.48
N LYS A 158 -11.04 -9.67 -18.03
CA LYS A 158 -10.50 -10.65 -17.09
C LYS A 158 -10.84 -12.05 -17.60
N ILE A 159 -10.01 -13.02 -17.25
CA ILE A 159 -10.25 -14.42 -17.51
C ILE A 159 -10.65 -15.06 -16.18
N ILE A 160 -11.76 -15.78 -16.18
CA ILE A 160 -12.26 -16.51 -15.01
C ILE A 160 -12.20 -18.02 -15.28
N PHE A 161 -12.04 -18.79 -14.22
CA PHE A 161 -12.16 -20.25 -14.22
C PHE A 161 -13.63 -20.59 -13.97
N CYS A 162 -14.25 -21.37 -14.87
CA CYS A 162 -15.66 -21.74 -14.73
C CYS A 162 -15.89 -22.74 -13.58
N ASP A 163 -14.90 -23.58 -13.25
CA ASP A 163 -14.98 -24.56 -12.16
C ASP A 163 -14.41 -24.07 -10.81
N HIS A 164 -13.93 -22.82 -10.75
CA HIS A 164 -13.19 -22.26 -9.62
C HIS A 164 -11.87 -22.98 -9.26
N ASP A 165 -11.42 -23.97 -10.03
CA ASP A 165 -10.11 -24.60 -9.84
C ASP A 165 -9.01 -23.77 -10.50
N LEU A 166 -8.22 -23.10 -9.66
CA LEU A 166 -7.09 -22.25 -10.09
C LEU A 166 -5.96 -23.03 -10.79
N ARG A 167 -6.06 -24.37 -10.88
CA ARG A 167 -5.10 -25.26 -11.54
C ARG A 167 -5.65 -25.90 -12.82
N ASN A 168 -6.94 -25.76 -13.11
CA ASN A 168 -7.52 -26.27 -14.35
C ASN A 168 -7.35 -25.26 -15.50
N PHE A 169 -6.32 -25.48 -16.31
CA PHE A 169 -5.98 -24.61 -17.45
C PHE A 169 -6.59 -25.05 -18.79
N ASP A 170 -7.60 -25.92 -18.80
CA ASP A 170 -8.28 -26.26 -20.05
C ASP A 170 -8.86 -24.98 -20.69
N PRO A 171 -8.54 -24.64 -21.96
CA PRO A 171 -9.16 -23.51 -22.66
C PRO A 171 -10.69 -23.52 -22.63
N ALA A 172 -11.31 -24.71 -22.56
CA ALA A 172 -12.75 -24.87 -22.40
C ALA A 172 -13.22 -24.47 -20.99
N ASN A 173 -12.39 -24.50 -19.96
CA ASN A 173 -12.74 -24.02 -18.61
C ASN A 173 -12.50 -22.51 -18.43
N LEU A 174 -11.86 -21.84 -19.40
CA LEU A 174 -11.52 -20.42 -19.32
C LEU A 174 -12.55 -19.55 -20.06
N LEU A 175 -13.13 -18.59 -19.34
CA LEU A 175 -14.10 -17.65 -19.89
C LEU A 175 -13.58 -16.21 -19.82
N LEU A 176 -13.64 -15.49 -20.94
CA LEU A 176 -13.29 -14.08 -21.02
C LEU A 176 -14.50 -13.21 -20.66
N VAL A 177 -14.34 -12.36 -19.65
CA VAL A 177 -15.37 -11.43 -19.18
C VAL A 177 -14.84 -10.01 -19.08
N THR A 178 -15.68 -9.00 -19.28
CA THR A 178 -15.30 -7.61 -19.01
C THR A 178 -15.28 -7.33 -17.50
N ASN A 179 -14.51 -6.30 -17.08
CA ASN A 179 -14.50 -5.86 -15.68
C ASN A 179 -15.90 -5.50 -15.16
N ALA A 180 -16.75 -4.92 -16.01
CA ALA A 180 -18.11 -4.54 -15.66
C ALA A 180 -19.00 -5.77 -15.47
N GLU A 181 -18.92 -6.76 -16.36
CA GLU A 181 -19.65 -8.03 -16.25
C GLU A 181 -19.24 -8.79 -14.99
N ALA A 182 -17.94 -8.98 -14.75
CA ALA A 182 -17.43 -9.65 -13.55
C ALA A 182 -17.89 -8.94 -12.26
N GLY A 183 -17.90 -7.60 -12.25
CA GLY A 183 -18.39 -6.81 -11.13
C GLY A 183 -19.90 -6.93 -10.90
N VAL A 184 -20.69 -7.26 -11.94
CA VAL A 184 -22.12 -7.56 -11.81
C VAL A 184 -22.30 -9.01 -11.34
N MET A 185 -21.59 -9.97 -11.92
CA MET A 185 -21.63 -11.39 -11.52
C MET A 185 -21.34 -11.53 -10.01
N ASN A 186 -20.27 -10.92 -9.51
CA ASN A 186 -19.91 -10.97 -8.09
C ASN A 186 -20.96 -10.32 -7.16
N ARG A 187 -21.68 -9.29 -7.64
CA ARG A 187 -22.76 -8.65 -6.87
C ARG A 187 -24.06 -9.42 -6.89
N MET A 188 -24.27 -10.26 -7.90
CA MET A 188 -25.46 -11.09 -7.99
C MET A 188 -25.43 -12.23 -6.96
N GLY A 189 -24.23 -12.64 -6.53
CA GLY A 189 -24.07 -13.73 -5.56
C GLY A 189 -24.56 -15.08 -6.07
N GLN A 190 -24.62 -15.27 -7.40
CA GLN A 190 -24.97 -16.56 -7.96
C GLN A 190 -23.72 -17.42 -8.06
N GLU A 191 -23.82 -18.63 -7.56
CA GLU A 191 -22.77 -19.64 -7.63
C GLU A 191 -22.77 -20.27 -9.04
N TRP A 192 -21.59 -20.63 -9.51
CA TRP A 192 -21.40 -21.42 -10.72
C TRP A 192 -20.28 -22.43 -10.46
N SER A 193 -20.31 -23.56 -11.17
CA SER A 193 -19.38 -24.68 -10.93
C SER A 193 -18.85 -25.30 -12.21
N ASP A 194 -19.39 -24.90 -13.35
CA ASP A 194 -19.15 -25.48 -14.65
C ASP A 194 -19.27 -24.40 -15.72
N ARG A 195 -18.87 -24.74 -16.95
CA ARG A 195 -18.90 -23.80 -18.07
C ARG A 195 -20.31 -23.28 -18.34
N GLU A 196 -21.29 -24.15 -18.38
CA GLU A 196 -22.64 -23.82 -18.80
C GLU A 196 -23.30 -22.87 -17.78
N THR A 197 -23.14 -23.17 -16.48
CA THR A 197 -23.62 -22.30 -15.41
C THR A 197 -22.88 -20.95 -15.40
N ALA A 198 -21.57 -20.93 -15.64
CA ALA A 198 -20.81 -19.67 -15.74
C ALA A 198 -21.27 -18.80 -16.91
N GLU A 199 -21.55 -19.40 -18.07
CA GLU A 199 -22.10 -18.71 -19.24
C GLU A 199 -23.52 -18.19 -18.99
N ALA A 200 -24.36 -18.95 -18.28
CA ALA A 200 -25.69 -18.52 -17.89
C ALA A 200 -25.65 -17.33 -16.91
N VAL A 201 -24.76 -17.35 -15.91
CA VAL A 201 -24.56 -16.24 -14.98
C VAL A 201 -24.03 -15.01 -15.72
N LEU A 202 -23.13 -15.18 -16.69
CA LEU A 202 -22.65 -14.10 -17.55
C LEU A 202 -23.80 -13.50 -18.39
N ALA A 203 -24.66 -14.33 -18.98
CA ALA A 203 -25.82 -13.87 -19.74
C ALA A 203 -26.79 -13.07 -18.85
N LEU A 204 -27.05 -13.54 -17.63
CA LEU A 204 -27.88 -12.83 -16.66
C LEU A 204 -27.24 -11.49 -16.23
N ALA A 205 -25.91 -11.44 -16.07
CA ALA A 205 -25.18 -10.21 -15.78
C ALA A 205 -25.34 -9.19 -16.91
N ARG A 206 -25.22 -9.62 -18.18
CA ARG A 206 -25.46 -8.79 -19.36
C ARG A 206 -26.89 -8.25 -19.40
N LEU A 207 -27.88 -9.10 -19.12
CA LEU A 207 -29.28 -8.70 -19.05
C LEU A 207 -29.50 -7.61 -17.98
N LYS A 208 -28.94 -7.78 -16.78
CA LYS A 208 -29.02 -6.77 -15.71
C LYS A 208 -28.33 -5.46 -16.10
N MET A 209 -27.18 -5.52 -16.76
CA MET A 209 -26.49 -4.33 -17.28
C MET A 209 -27.34 -3.58 -18.31
N ALA A 210 -27.97 -4.31 -19.24
CA ALA A 210 -28.89 -3.74 -20.23
C ALA A 210 -30.15 -3.13 -19.57
N ALA A 211 -30.76 -3.82 -18.61
CA ALA A 211 -31.90 -3.28 -17.87
C ALA A 211 -31.54 -1.98 -17.12
N SER A 212 -30.34 -1.93 -16.52
CA SER A 212 -29.83 -0.74 -15.84
C SER A 212 -29.57 0.43 -16.80
N SER A 213 -29.03 0.16 -18.00
CA SER A 213 -28.80 1.21 -19.00
C SER A 213 -30.11 1.82 -19.49
N VAL A 214 -31.16 1.02 -19.66
CA VAL A 214 -32.52 1.48 -20.01
C VAL A 214 -33.10 2.36 -18.89
N ARG A 215 -32.98 1.94 -17.63
CA ARG A 215 -33.41 2.73 -16.47
C ARG A 215 -32.66 4.05 -16.31
N LYS A 216 -31.48 4.19 -16.92
CA LYS A 216 -30.65 5.40 -16.91
C LYS A 216 -30.61 6.14 -18.24
N ARG A 217 -31.62 5.96 -19.10
CA ARG A 217 -31.75 6.74 -20.33
C ARG A 217 -31.81 8.24 -20.05
N PRO A 218 -31.26 9.07 -20.96
CA PRO A 218 -31.38 10.52 -20.85
C PRO A 218 -32.83 10.95 -20.68
N ARG A 219 -33.07 11.92 -19.79
CA ARG A 219 -34.39 12.46 -19.50
C ARG A 219 -34.29 13.95 -19.21
N ALA A 220 -35.39 14.68 -19.37
CA ALA A 220 -35.45 16.09 -19.03
C ALA A 220 -35.39 16.32 -17.51
N CYS A 221 -34.65 17.36 -17.10
CA CYS A 221 -34.62 17.84 -15.74
C CYS A 221 -35.95 18.46 -15.34
N ALA A 222 -36.52 18.06 -14.21
CA ALA A 222 -37.77 18.62 -13.70
C ALA A 222 -37.66 20.07 -13.17
N VAL A 223 -36.46 20.66 -13.17
CA VAL A 223 -36.22 22.05 -12.72
C VAL A 223 -35.88 22.95 -13.92
N CYS A 224 -34.89 22.58 -14.73
CA CYS A 224 -34.42 23.40 -15.86
C CYS A 224 -34.83 22.90 -17.25
N GLY A 225 -35.48 21.73 -17.36
CA GLY A 225 -35.89 21.16 -18.65
C GLY A 225 -34.77 20.51 -19.48
N GLU A 226 -33.49 20.74 -19.15
CA GLU A 226 -32.36 20.17 -19.90
C GLU A 226 -32.32 18.65 -19.86
N THR A 227 -31.99 18.03 -21.00
CA THR A 227 -31.77 16.59 -21.10
C THR A 227 -30.46 16.22 -20.39
N PHE A 228 -30.54 15.34 -19.39
CA PHE A 228 -29.38 14.86 -18.66
C PHE A 228 -29.42 13.34 -18.53
N LYS A 229 -28.24 12.72 -18.39
CA LYS A 229 -28.12 11.30 -18.06
C LYS A 229 -28.16 11.13 -16.54
N PRO A 230 -29.14 10.39 -15.98
CA PRO A 230 -29.24 10.17 -14.55
C PRO A 230 -28.13 9.24 -14.02
N GLU A 231 -27.57 9.57 -12.86
CA GLU A 231 -26.60 8.76 -12.11
C GLU A 231 -27.28 7.56 -11.44
N PHE A 232 -28.50 7.76 -10.93
CA PHE A 232 -29.34 6.74 -10.29
C PHE A 232 -30.76 6.70 -10.88
N GLU A 233 -31.43 5.56 -10.76
CA GLU A 233 -32.71 5.26 -11.44
C GLU A 233 -33.79 6.34 -11.24
N ARG A 234 -33.93 6.87 -10.03
CA ARG A 234 -34.97 7.83 -9.65
C ARG A 234 -34.54 9.30 -9.73
N GLN A 235 -33.38 9.60 -10.31
CA GLN A 235 -32.92 10.98 -10.43
C GLN A 235 -33.82 11.77 -11.40
N ARG A 236 -34.38 12.88 -10.91
CA ARG A 236 -35.25 13.79 -11.68
C ARG A 236 -34.62 15.16 -11.94
N THR A 237 -33.55 15.47 -11.22
CA THR A 237 -32.88 16.77 -11.27
C THR A 237 -31.45 16.57 -11.76
N CYS A 238 -31.03 17.37 -12.73
CA CYS A 238 -29.67 17.33 -13.27
C CYS A 238 -28.64 17.73 -12.20
N ARG A 239 -27.38 17.34 -12.40
CA ARG A 239 -26.30 17.62 -11.45
C ARG A 239 -26.10 19.11 -11.21
N ALA A 240 -26.15 19.91 -12.27
CA ALA A 240 -26.03 21.37 -12.18
C ALA A 240 -27.12 22.03 -11.31
N CYS A 241 -28.35 21.54 -11.36
CA CYS A 241 -29.42 22.03 -10.48
C CYS A 241 -29.24 21.56 -9.03
N LEU A 242 -28.81 20.31 -8.82
CA LEU A 242 -28.52 19.78 -7.49
C LEU A 242 -27.39 20.53 -6.80
N ASP A 243 -26.32 20.87 -7.53
CA ASP A 243 -25.18 21.63 -7.01
C ASP A 243 -25.57 23.09 -6.66
N LYS A 244 -26.60 23.65 -7.33
CA LYS A 244 -27.24 24.93 -6.99
C LYS A 244 -28.26 24.83 -5.85
N GLY A 245 -28.44 23.65 -5.25
CA GLY A 245 -29.41 23.41 -4.17
C GLY A 245 -30.87 23.28 -4.64
N LEU A 246 -31.13 23.35 -5.95
CA LEU A 246 -32.47 23.20 -6.52
C LEU A 246 -32.84 21.72 -6.58
N ARG A 247 -34.03 21.37 -6.11
CA ARG A 247 -34.56 20.01 -6.16
C ARG A 247 -35.94 20.00 -6.80
N SER A 248 -36.20 18.98 -7.61
CA SER A 248 -37.55 18.71 -8.11
C SER A 248 -38.53 18.65 -6.93
N PRO A 249 -39.71 19.30 -7.01
CA PRO A 249 -40.74 19.17 -5.98
C PRO A 249 -41.07 17.69 -5.79
N THR A 250 -40.77 17.16 -4.63
CA THR A 250 -41.14 15.77 -4.29
C THR A 250 -42.65 15.75 -4.07
N ALA A 251 -43.33 14.75 -4.64
CA ALA A 251 -44.77 14.52 -4.45
C ALA A 251 -45.18 14.21 -2.98
N SER A 252 -44.34 14.49 -1.97
CA SER A 252 -44.55 14.13 -0.57
C SER A 252 -44.49 15.29 0.43
N ARG A 253 -44.73 16.54 0.00
CA ARG A 253 -45.04 17.64 0.94
C ARG A 253 -46.43 18.22 0.64
N ARG A 254 -47.48 17.44 0.92
CA ARG A 254 -48.78 18.03 1.32
C ARG A 254 -48.67 18.37 2.79
N GLY A 255 -48.86 19.65 3.13
CA GLY A 255 -49.19 20.10 4.47
C GLY A 255 -48.03 20.35 5.44
N LYS A 256 -47.41 21.53 5.34
CA LYS A 256 -47.27 22.39 6.54
C LYS A 256 -47.66 23.80 6.10
N GLY A 257 -48.73 24.28 6.71
CA GLY A 257 -49.42 25.51 6.34
C GLY A 257 -48.50 26.72 6.38
N ALA A 258 -48.80 27.65 5.49
CA ALA A 258 -48.43 29.05 5.69
C ALA A 258 -49.03 29.50 7.02
N VAL A 259 -48.16 29.98 7.92
CA VAL A 259 -48.59 30.85 9.02
C VAL A 259 -48.54 32.26 8.41
N PRO A 260 -49.64 33.02 8.37
CA PRO A 260 -49.56 34.41 7.98
C PRO A 260 -48.85 35.20 9.08
N ASP A 261 -47.92 36.07 8.68
CA ASP A 261 -47.33 37.08 9.55
C ASP A 261 -48.45 37.96 10.13
N ALA A 262 -48.56 37.97 11.46
CA ALA A 262 -49.43 38.88 12.18
C ALA A 262 -48.65 40.18 12.47
N ASP A 263 -49.24 41.27 12.00
CA ASP A 263 -48.81 42.65 12.11
C ASP A 263 -48.50 43.12 13.54
N GLY A 264 -47.75 44.22 13.56
CA GLY A 264 -47.28 44.96 14.72
C GLY A 264 -48.35 45.39 15.72
N ALA A 265 -47.93 45.40 16.98
CA ALA A 265 -48.43 46.30 18.02
C ALA A 265 -47.33 46.53 19.05
N ARG A 266 -46.61 47.65 18.91
CA ARG A 266 -46.24 48.61 19.97
C ARG A 266 -45.60 49.84 19.36
#